data_AF-A0A7H1B6G0-F1
#
_entry.id   AF-A0A7H1B6G0-F1
#
_cell.length_a   1.000
_cell.length_b   1.000
_cell.length_c   1.000
_cell.angle_alpha   90.00
_cell.angle_beta   90.00
_cell.angle_gamma   90.00
#
_symmetry.space_group_name_H-M   'P 1'
#
loop_
_entity.id
_entity.type
_entity.pdbx_description
1 polymer ?
#
loop_
_entity_poly.entity_id
_entity_poly.type
_entity_poly.pdbx_seq_one_letter_code
_entity_poly.pdbx_strand_id
1 'polypeptide(L)'
;MATRHDIRNVAIVAHVDHGKTTIVDAMLKQAGSFAAHAAESLDDRMMDSNDLEREKGITILAKNTAVKYHPKDGGDVITINIIDTPGHADFGGEVERGLSMVDAVVLLVDASEGPLPQTRFVLRKALQQRLPVILCINKTDRPDSRIDEVVNETYDLFLDLDADEDQIEFPIVYACGRDGIASLTKPENGTVPADSTNLEPFFSTILEHVPAPEYDEAAPLQAHVTNLDADNFLGRIALLRVEQGELRKGQTVAWMKRDGSVSNVRITELMMTEALTRKPAEVAGPGDICAVAGIPDIMIGETLADPENPVALPLITVDEPAISMVIGTNTSPLVGRGGTGKGAQAKSAVKDRKVTARQVKDRLDRELIGNVSLRVLDTERPDAWEVQGRGELALAILVEQMRREGFELTIGKPQVVTREVDGKTHEPVERLTVDVPEEHMGAVTQLMGVRKGRMDNMSNHGSGWVRMEFVVPSRGLIGFRTEFLTNTRGTGIAHSIHEGHEPWFGTLQTRNNGSLVADRAGAVTAFAMTNLQERGVLFTDPGTEVYEGMIVGENSRSDDMDVNITKEKKLTNMRSSSADSFEAIVPPRKLSLEQSLEFCRDDECVEVTPEAVRIRKVVLDQKERGRTASRAKHS
;
A
#
# COMPACT_ATOMS: atom_id res chain seq x y z
N MET A 1 -3.22 38.14 -9.71
CA MET A 1 -3.82 36.80 -9.90
C MET A 1 -5.19 36.85 -9.26
N ALA A 2 -6.18 36.24 -9.91
CA ALA A 2 -7.51 36.08 -9.37
C ALA A 2 -7.53 34.86 -8.43
N THR A 3 -8.41 34.87 -7.43
CA THR A 3 -8.57 33.80 -6.44
C THR A 3 -9.95 33.19 -6.55
N ARG A 4 -10.02 31.86 -6.43
CA ARG A 4 -11.28 31.11 -6.54
C ARG A 4 -11.83 30.74 -5.16
N HIS A 5 -12.60 31.64 -4.56
CA HIS A 5 -13.02 31.50 -3.16
C HIS A 5 -14.08 30.42 -2.90
N ASP A 6 -14.75 29.94 -3.94
CA ASP A 6 -15.79 28.91 -3.94
C ASP A 6 -15.24 27.46 -3.89
N ILE A 7 -13.92 27.29 -3.80
CA ILE A 7 -13.27 25.97 -3.71
C ILE A 7 -12.15 25.96 -2.66
N ARG A 8 -11.97 24.82 -2.00
CA ARG A 8 -10.78 24.49 -1.18
C ARG A 8 -10.39 23.04 -1.42
N ASN A 9 -9.11 22.78 -1.63
CA ASN A 9 -8.58 21.43 -1.78
C ASN A 9 -7.69 21.09 -0.58
N VAL A 10 -8.05 20.04 0.18
CA VAL A 10 -7.35 19.65 1.41
C VAL A 10 -7.04 18.16 1.40
N ALA A 11 -5.88 17.77 1.92
CA ALA A 11 -5.61 16.37 2.23
C ALA A 11 -5.84 16.10 3.72
N ILE A 12 -6.44 14.96 4.08
CA ILE A 12 -6.52 14.54 5.48
C ILE A 12 -5.49 13.45 5.74
N VAL A 13 -4.58 13.73 6.68
CA VAL A 13 -3.51 12.84 7.10
C VAL A 13 -3.83 12.35 8.50
N ALA A 14 -3.95 11.04 8.67
CA ALA A 14 -4.34 10.42 9.93
C ALA A 14 -3.71 9.04 10.09
N HIS A 15 -3.48 8.61 11.33
CA HIS A 15 -3.18 7.21 11.59
C HIS A 15 -4.44 6.34 11.41
N VAL A 16 -4.24 5.03 11.32
CA VAL A 16 -5.32 4.04 11.35
C VAL A 16 -6.19 4.29 12.58
N ASP A 17 -7.50 4.20 12.41
CA ASP A 17 -8.47 4.39 13.49
C ASP A 17 -8.50 5.78 14.16
N HIS A 18 -7.75 6.79 13.72
CA HIS A 18 -7.87 8.17 14.26
C HIS A 18 -9.16 8.89 13.82
N GLY A 19 -10.02 8.21 13.08
CA GLY A 19 -11.37 8.65 12.75
C GLY A 19 -11.48 9.52 11.50
N LYS A 20 -10.55 9.38 10.55
CA LYS A 20 -10.57 10.07 9.24
C LYS A 20 -11.89 9.86 8.50
N THR A 21 -12.30 8.61 8.32
CA THR A 21 -13.58 8.29 7.67
C THR A 21 -14.76 8.86 8.45
N THR A 22 -14.73 8.76 9.78
CA THR A 22 -15.81 9.27 10.64
C THR A 22 -16.00 10.78 10.52
N ILE A 23 -14.90 11.56 10.48
CA ILE A 23 -15.00 13.01 10.37
C ILE A 23 -15.47 13.43 8.97
N VAL A 24 -14.99 12.78 7.91
CA VAL A 24 -15.44 13.02 6.53
C VAL A 24 -16.93 12.68 6.36
N ASP A 25 -17.39 11.56 6.93
CA ASP A 25 -18.79 11.17 6.92
C ASP A 25 -19.67 12.20 7.66
N ALA A 26 -19.19 12.71 8.80
CA ALA A 26 -19.88 13.77 9.54
C ALA A 26 -19.95 15.08 8.73
N MET A 27 -18.89 15.44 8.01
CA MET A 27 -18.89 16.60 7.10
C MET A 27 -19.94 16.44 6.00
N LEU A 28 -19.99 15.27 5.34
CA LEU A 28 -20.95 15.00 4.26
C LEU A 28 -22.41 15.06 4.76
N LYS A 29 -22.69 14.50 5.94
CA LYS A 29 -24.02 14.53 6.57
C LYS A 29 -24.47 15.95 6.86
N GLN A 30 -23.60 16.79 7.41
CA GLN A 30 -23.93 18.17 7.77
C GLN A 30 -23.97 19.12 6.57
N ALA A 31 -23.21 18.84 5.51
CA ALA A 31 -23.24 19.56 4.24
C ALA A 31 -24.51 19.29 3.41
N GLY A 32 -25.45 18.47 3.90
CA GLY A 32 -26.71 18.17 3.20
C GLY A 32 -26.54 17.34 1.92
N SER A 33 -25.37 16.76 1.69
CA SER A 33 -25.03 16.04 0.45
C SER A 33 -25.64 14.63 0.38
N PHE A 34 -26.40 14.21 1.40
CA PHE A 34 -27.17 12.97 1.41
C PHE A 34 -28.66 13.24 1.23
N ALA A 35 -29.21 12.87 0.07
CA ALA A 35 -30.66 12.71 -0.08
C ALA A 35 -31.13 11.56 0.82
N ALA A 36 -32.25 11.76 1.51
CA ALA A 36 -32.83 10.85 2.53
C ALA A 36 -33.05 9.38 2.11
N HIS A 37 -32.85 9.03 0.84
CA HIS A 37 -33.03 7.67 0.31
C HIS A 37 -31.75 6.79 0.36
N ALA A 38 -30.57 7.36 0.62
CA ALA A 38 -29.34 6.58 0.78
C ALA A 38 -29.04 6.18 2.25
N ALA A 39 -29.87 6.64 3.20
CA ALA A 39 -29.73 6.31 4.62
C ALA A 39 -30.11 4.85 4.95
N GLU A 40 -30.79 4.13 4.05
CA GLU A 40 -31.21 2.73 4.30
C GLU A 40 -30.18 1.68 3.84
N SER A 41 -29.12 2.06 3.12
CA SER A 41 -28.04 1.17 2.70
C SER A 41 -26.75 1.36 3.52
N LEU A 42 -26.91 1.63 4.82
CA LEU A 42 -25.83 1.78 5.79
C LEU A 42 -25.11 0.44 6.01
N ASP A 43 -24.07 0.19 5.22
CA ASP A 43 -22.88 -0.46 5.77
C ASP A 43 -21.98 0.65 6.35
N ASP A 44 -21.66 0.51 7.63
CA ASP A 44 -20.76 1.41 8.37
C ASP A 44 -19.42 1.57 7.61
N ARG A 45 -19.00 2.83 7.38
CA ARG A 45 -17.70 3.27 6.81
C ARG A 45 -17.60 3.15 5.28
N MET A 46 -18.00 4.23 4.59
CA MET A 46 -18.05 4.31 3.12
C MET A 46 -16.70 4.61 2.43
N MET A 47 -15.69 5.14 3.14
CA MET A 47 -14.38 5.43 2.54
C MET A 47 -13.49 4.17 2.37
N ASP A 48 -13.64 3.19 3.26
CA ASP A 48 -12.88 1.93 3.21
C ASP A 48 -13.65 0.89 2.38
N SER A 49 -14.01 1.21 1.14
CA SER A 49 -14.81 0.33 0.27
C SER A 49 -14.12 -0.98 -0.12
N ASN A 50 -12.81 -1.10 0.13
CA ASN A 50 -12.01 -2.27 -0.23
C ASN A 50 -11.69 -3.09 1.02
N ASP A 51 -12.11 -4.37 1.05
CA ASP A 51 -11.87 -5.26 2.20
C ASP A 51 -10.38 -5.38 2.56
N LEU A 52 -9.49 -5.24 1.58
CA LEU A 52 -8.04 -5.18 1.81
C LEU A 52 -7.60 -3.93 2.59
N GLU A 53 -8.18 -2.77 2.30
CA GLU A 53 -7.89 -1.52 3.03
C GLU A 53 -8.32 -1.68 4.50
N ARG A 54 -9.50 -2.28 4.73
CA ARG A 54 -10.03 -2.56 6.08
C ARG A 54 -9.16 -3.55 6.86
N GLU A 55 -8.79 -4.67 6.25
CA GLU A 55 -8.00 -5.71 6.93
C GLU A 55 -6.57 -5.28 7.24
N LYS A 56 -5.97 -4.50 6.35
CA LYS A 56 -4.61 -3.98 6.52
C LYS A 56 -4.58 -2.66 7.30
N GLY A 57 -5.72 -2.01 7.48
CA GLY A 57 -5.84 -0.71 8.13
C GLY A 57 -5.18 0.43 7.35
N ILE A 58 -5.04 0.33 6.02
CA ILE A 58 -4.31 1.31 5.21
C ILE A 58 -5.17 1.79 4.04
N THR A 59 -5.11 3.08 3.74
CA THR A 59 -5.62 3.61 2.46
C THR A 59 -4.59 3.28 1.38
N ILE A 60 -5.01 2.59 0.32
CA ILE A 60 -4.13 2.11 -0.76
C ILE A 60 -4.15 3.09 -1.94
N LEU A 61 -5.33 3.60 -2.30
CA LEU A 61 -5.50 4.56 -3.39
C LEU A 61 -6.08 5.88 -2.87
N ALA A 62 -5.57 6.99 -3.40
CA ALA A 62 -6.12 8.29 -3.04
C ALA A 62 -7.54 8.46 -3.61
N LYS A 63 -8.50 8.75 -2.73
CA LYS A 63 -9.91 8.99 -3.10
C LYS A 63 -10.23 10.47 -2.91
N ASN A 64 -10.92 11.07 -3.89
CA ASN A 64 -11.42 12.42 -3.80
C ASN A 64 -12.87 12.41 -3.30
N THR A 65 -13.16 13.19 -2.27
CA THR A 65 -14.51 13.43 -1.74
C THR A 65 -14.84 14.91 -1.80
N ALA A 66 -15.94 15.28 -2.46
CA ALA A 66 -16.34 16.67 -2.60
C ALA A 66 -17.51 17.01 -1.66
N VAL A 67 -17.26 17.90 -0.69
CA VAL A 67 -18.25 18.36 0.29
C VAL A 67 -18.76 19.75 -0.11
N LYS A 68 -20.06 19.90 -0.35
CA LYS A 68 -20.69 21.20 -0.65
C LYS A 68 -21.10 21.91 0.64
N TYR A 69 -20.20 22.72 1.19
CA TYR A 69 -20.46 23.49 2.40
C TYR A 69 -21.30 24.73 2.08
N HIS A 70 -22.35 24.94 2.88
CA HIS A 70 -23.24 26.09 2.77
C HIS A 70 -22.99 27.01 3.97
N PRO A 71 -22.37 28.19 3.77
CA PRO A 71 -22.11 29.12 4.87
C PRO A 71 -23.41 29.52 5.58
N LYS A 72 -23.41 29.46 6.91
CA LYS A 72 -24.61 29.79 7.72
C LYS A 72 -25.09 31.23 7.55
N ASP A 73 -24.19 32.14 7.20
CA ASP A 73 -24.48 33.55 6.99
C ASP A 73 -25.11 33.85 5.62
N GLY A 74 -25.43 32.82 4.83
CA GLY A 74 -26.11 32.96 3.53
C GLY A 74 -25.18 33.32 2.37
N GLY A 75 -23.89 33.01 2.48
CA GLY A 75 -22.91 33.15 1.40
C GLY A 75 -23.03 32.09 0.31
N ASP A 76 -22.22 32.23 -0.74
CA ASP A 76 -22.17 31.26 -1.84
C ASP A 76 -21.71 29.87 -1.34
N VAL A 77 -22.18 28.82 -2.01
CA VAL A 77 -21.82 27.44 -1.69
C VAL A 77 -20.34 27.22 -2.02
N ILE A 78 -19.59 26.67 -1.08
CA ILE A 78 -18.16 26.40 -1.23
C ILE A 78 -17.94 24.89 -1.34
N THR A 79 -17.18 24.47 -2.35
CA THR A 79 -16.80 23.07 -2.52
C THR A 79 -15.48 22.80 -1.81
N ILE A 80 -15.51 21.91 -0.82
CA ILE A 80 -14.30 21.44 -0.13
C ILE A 80 -13.98 20.05 -0.68
N ASN A 81 -12.93 19.95 -1.51
CA ASN A 81 -12.40 18.68 -1.98
C ASN A 81 -11.45 18.13 -0.93
N ILE A 82 -11.73 16.91 -0.49
CA ILE A 82 -10.95 16.18 0.48
C ILE A 82 -10.26 15.04 -0.26
N ILE A 83 -8.94 15.11 -0.34
CA ILE A 83 -8.10 14.05 -0.87
C ILE A 83 -7.68 13.15 0.28
N ASP A 84 -8.16 11.92 0.24
CA ASP A 84 -7.75 10.90 1.19
C ASP A 84 -6.38 10.33 0.78
N THR A 85 -5.30 10.72 1.45
CA THR A 85 -3.95 10.23 1.14
C THR A 85 -3.64 8.91 1.87
N PRO A 86 -2.96 7.95 1.21
CA PRO A 86 -2.35 6.81 1.90
C PRO A 86 -1.49 7.24 3.08
N GLY A 87 -1.79 6.76 4.29
CA GLY A 87 -0.99 7.07 5.50
C GLY A 87 0.27 6.22 5.65
N HIS A 88 0.60 5.39 4.65
CA HIS A 88 1.55 4.29 4.79
C HIS A 88 2.75 4.45 3.85
N ALA A 89 3.96 4.28 4.40
CA ALA A 89 5.25 4.56 3.74
C ALA A 89 5.44 3.89 2.36
N ASP A 90 4.96 2.66 2.17
CA ASP A 90 5.14 1.93 0.90
C ASP A 90 4.37 2.53 -0.30
N PHE A 91 3.50 3.52 -0.06
CA PHE A 91 2.76 4.25 -1.09
C PHE A 91 3.27 5.68 -1.29
N GLY A 92 4.57 5.90 -1.08
CA GLY A 92 5.18 7.24 -1.12
C GLY A 92 4.85 8.05 -2.37
N GLY A 93 4.87 7.42 -3.55
CA GLY A 93 4.50 8.10 -4.79
C GLY A 93 3.01 8.41 -4.89
N GLU A 94 2.11 7.60 -4.32
CA GLU A 94 0.68 7.93 -4.23
C GLU A 94 0.46 9.12 -3.28
N VAL A 95 1.24 9.19 -2.19
CA VAL A 95 1.20 10.31 -1.24
C VAL A 95 1.62 11.61 -1.92
N GLU A 96 2.74 11.63 -2.64
CA GLU A 96 3.20 12.84 -3.34
C GLU A 96 2.19 13.31 -4.40
N ARG A 97 1.55 12.38 -5.10
CA ARG A 97 0.47 12.70 -6.05
C ARG A 97 -0.76 13.26 -5.35
N GLY A 98 -1.14 12.67 -4.22
CA GLY A 98 -2.22 13.18 -3.38
C GLY A 98 -1.97 14.61 -2.90
N LEU A 99 -0.76 14.89 -2.43
CA LEU A 99 -0.35 16.22 -1.96
C LEU A 99 -0.29 17.25 -3.10
N SER A 100 0.06 16.85 -4.33
CA SER A 100 0.05 17.76 -5.48
C SER A 100 -1.35 18.28 -5.86
N MET A 101 -2.42 17.59 -5.43
CA MET A 101 -3.80 17.98 -5.72
C MET A 101 -4.39 18.98 -4.72
N VAL A 102 -3.69 19.27 -3.62
CA VAL A 102 -4.26 20.03 -2.51
C VAL A 102 -3.48 21.31 -2.26
N ASP A 103 -4.08 22.19 -1.47
CA ASP A 103 -3.55 23.50 -1.11
C ASP A 103 -3.18 23.56 0.38
N ALA A 104 -3.60 22.58 1.19
CA ALA A 104 -3.26 22.43 2.60
C ALA A 104 -3.49 20.99 3.09
N VAL A 105 -3.02 20.71 4.30
CA VAL A 105 -3.18 19.41 4.98
C VAL A 105 -3.90 19.58 6.32
N VAL A 106 -4.86 18.69 6.60
CA VAL A 106 -5.40 18.51 7.94
C VAL A 106 -4.74 17.29 8.57
N LEU A 107 -3.97 17.51 9.64
CA LEU A 107 -3.40 16.46 10.47
C LEU A 107 -4.41 16.06 11.54
N LEU A 108 -4.99 14.87 11.40
CA LEU A 108 -5.98 14.34 12.34
C LEU A 108 -5.28 13.41 13.35
N VAL A 109 -5.41 13.74 14.63
CA VAL A 109 -4.73 13.03 15.73
C VAL A 109 -5.74 12.62 16.80
N ASP A 110 -5.69 11.38 17.28
CA ASP A 110 -6.53 10.91 18.38
C ASP A 110 -6.11 11.55 19.72
N ALA A 111 -7.09 12.07 20.47
CA ALA A 111 -6.90 12.78 21.73
C ALA A 111 -6.33 11.92 22.88
N SER A 112 -6.33 10.60 22.74
CA SER A 112 -5.79 9.66 23.72
C SER A 112 -4.47 9.05 23.25
N GLU A 113 -4.33 8.72 21.97
CA GLU A 113 -3.14 8.04 21.45
C GLU A 113 -2.01 9.01 21.11
N GLY A 114 -2.34 10.21 20.64
CA GLY A 114 -1.34 11.16 20.14
C GLY A 114 -0.84 10.86 18.73
N PRO A 115 0.14 11.63 18.22
CA PRO A 115 0.67 11.42 16.88
C PRO A 115 1.40 10.09 16.77
N LEU A 116 1.03 9.27 15.78
CA LEU A 116 1.60 7.94 15.60
C LEU A 116 2.61 7.85 14.45
N PRO A 117 3.52 6.86 14.50
CA PRO A 117 4.63 6.72 13.56
C PRO A 117 4.28 6.84 12.05
N GLN A 118 3.11 6.35 11.67
CA GLN A 118 2.68 6.28 10.26
C GLN A 118 2.39 7.67 9.66
N THR A 119 1.86 8.63 10.44
CA THR A 119 1.56 9.97 9.91
C THR A 119 2.80 10.80 9.67
N ARG A 120 3.93 10.46 10.31
CA ARG A 120 5.21 11.18 10.20
C ARG A 120 5.70 11.27 8.77
N PHE A 121 5.55 10.19 8.00
CA PHE A 121 5.99 10.14 6.60
C PHE A 121 5.25 11.15 5.73
N VAL A 122 3.91 11.13 5.78
CA VAL A 122 3.08 12.00 4.95
C VAL A 122 3.22 13.46 5.36
N LEU A 123 3.23 13.71 6.68
CA LEU A 123 3.42 15.06 7.22
C LEU A 123 4.77 15.64 6.79
N ARG A 124 5.86 14.87 6.83
CA ARG A 124 7.17 15.32 6.34
C ARG A 124 7.12 15.77 4.89
N LYS A 125 6.45 15.01 4.02
CA LYS A 125 6.29 15.36 2.61
C LYS A 125 5.47 16.64 2.42
N ALA A 126 4.42 16.82 3.22
CA ALA A 126 3.63 18.05 3.22
C ALA A 126 4.47 19.27 3.67
N LEU A 127 5.27 19.13 4.72
CA LEU A 127 6.16 20.18 5.22
C LEU A 127 7.25 20.54 4.19
N GLN A 128 7.83 19.55 3.51
CA GLN A 128 8.79 19.78 2.42
C GLN A 128 8.19 20.55 1.23
N GLN A 129 6.90 20.36 0.97
CA GLN A 129 6.14 21.13 -0.03
C GLN A 129 5.63 22.48 0.49
N ARG A 130 5.89 22.81 1.76
CA ARG A 130 5.42 24.02 2.45
C ARG A 130 3.90 24.18 2.43
N LEU A 131 3.18 23.06 2.49
CA LEU A 131 1.73 23.08 2.62
C LEU A 131 1.35 23.54 4.04
N PRO A 132 0.41 24.49 4.20
CA PRO A 132 -0.16 24.84 5.49
C PRO A 132 -0.78 23.62 6.16
N VAL A 133 -0.62 23.50 7.48
CA VAL A 133 -1.17 22.39 8.26
C VAL A 133 -2.23 22.91 9.23
N ILE A 134 -3.35 22.20 9.34
CA ILE A 134 -4.37 22.38 10.37
C ILE A 134 -4.32 21.15 11.28
N LEU A 135 -4.14 21.33 12.60
CA LEU A 135 -4.19 20.24 13.55
C LEU A 135 -5.63 20.00 14.01
N CYS A 136 -6.15 18.79 13.83
CA CYS A 136 -7.45 18.38 14.35
C CYS A 136 -7.26 17.27 15.41
N ILE A 137 -7.48 17.60 16.68
CA ILE A 137 -7.50 16.65 17.79
C ILE A 137 -8.89 16.02 17.86
N ASN A 138 -9.01 14.75 17.46
CA ASN A 138 -10.26 14.03 17.34
C ASN A 138 -10.50 13.08 18.52
N LYS A 139 -11.75 12.62 18.67
CA LYS A 139 -12.22 11.71 19.74
C LYS A 139 -11.99 12.27 21.15
N THR A 140 -12.23 13.56 21.34
CA THR A 140 -12.12 14.20 22.67
C THR A 140 -13.05 13.61 23.71
N ASP A 141 -14.10 12.90 23.29
CA ASP A 141 -15.07 12.20 24.14
C ASP A 141 -14.51 10.94 24.83
N ARG A 142 -13.31 10.50 24.45
CA ARG A 142 -12.68 9.33 25.05
C ARG A 142 -12.29 9.58 26.50
N PRO A 143 -12.70 8.73 27.47
CA PRO A 143 -12.37 8.91 28.89
C PRO A 143 -10.87 8.92 29.20
N ASP A 144 -10.06 8.29 28.35
CA ASP A 144 -8.60 8.23 28.45
C ASP A 144 -7.87 9.36 27.70
N SER A 145 -8.59 10.40 27.25
CA SER A 145 -7.99 11.50 26.51
C SER A 145 -7.06 12.35 27.37
N ARG A 146 -6.01 12.86 26.73
CA ARG A 146 -4.88 13.59 27.32
C ARG A 146 -4.48 14.73 26.38
N ILE A 147 -5.44 15.62 26.12
CA ILE A 147 -5.39 16.58 25.02
C ILE A 147 -4.14 17.47 25.06
N ASP A 148 -3.78 18.02 26.23
CA ASP A 148 -2.60 18.89 26.37
C ASP A 148 -1.30 18.16 26.05
N GLU A 149 -1.18 16.90 26.48
CA GLU A 149 0.00 16.08 26.20
C GLU A 149 0.11 15.76 24.71
N VAL A 150 -1.01 15.39 24.08
CA VAL A 150 -1.06 15.09 22.64
C VAL A 150 -0.70 16.30 21.78
N VAL A 151 -1.14 17.50 22.18
CA VAL A 151 -0.77 18.74 21.49
C VAL A 151 0.74 18.97 21.58
N ASN A 152 1.34 18.80 22.78
CA ASN A 152 2.79 18.92 22.96
C ASN A 152 3.57 17.86 22.16
N GLU A 153 3.13 16.60 22.18
CA GLU A 153 3.71 15.52 21.35
C GLU A 153 3.64 15.83 19.86
N THR A 154 2.60 16.55 19.42
CA THR A 154 2.46 16.98 18.02
C THR A 154 3.46 18.09 17.70
N TYR A 155 3.70 19.04 18.61
CA TYR A 155 4.78 20.02 18.44
C TYR A 155 6.16 19.36 18.37
N ASP A 156 6.43 18.40 19.25
CA ASP A 156 7.68 17.62 19.23
C ASP A 156 7.84 16.87 17.90
N LEU A 157 6.76 16.32 17.36
CA LEU A 157 6.75 15.70 16.04
C LEU A 157 7.16 16.70 14.94
N PHE A 158 6.64 17.92 14.94
CA PHE A 158 7.01 18.91 13.92
C PHE A 158 8.50 19.26 14.00
N LEU A 159 9.04 19.42 15.21
CA LEU A 159 10.46 19.66 15.44
C LEU A 159 11.34 18.50 14.93
N ASP A 160 10.92 17.25 15.18
CA ASP A 160 11.61 16.05 14.66
C ASP A 160 11.56 15.92 13.13
N LEU A 161 10.62 16.60 12.48
CA LEU A 161 10.45 16.61 11.02
C LEU A 161 11.12 17.81 10.37
N ASP A 162 11.95 18.55 11.12
CA ASP A 162 12.68 19.72 10.66
C ASP A 162 11.73 20.83 10.16
N ALA A 163 10.57 21.01 10.83
CA ALA A 163 9.64 22.10 10.52
C ALA A 163 10.27 23.48 10.81
N ASP A 164 10.09 24.42 9.89
CA ASP A 164 10.49 25.82 10.08
C ASP A 164 9.59 26.53 11.12
N GLU A 165 10.03 27.67 11.68
CA GLU A 165 9.27 28.43 12.69
C GLU A 165 7.83 28.75 12.23
N ASP A 166 7.67 29.19 10.98
CA ASP A 166 6.36 29.52 10.38
C ASP A 166 5.45 28.28 10.20
N GLN A 167 6.01 27.07 10.19
CA GLN A 167 5.25 25.82 10.02
C GLN A 167 4.74 25.25 11.35
N ILE A 168 5.24 25.76 12.47
CA ILE A 168 4.85 25.34 13.83
C ILE A 168 3.61 26.11 14.31
N GLU A 169 3.30 27.26 13.70
CA GLU A 169 2.09 28.03 13.98
C GLU A 169 0.87 27.50 13.18
N PHE A 170 0.33 26.35 13.59
CA PHE A 170 -0.89 25.78 13.00
C PHE A 170 -2.14 26.00 13.87
N PRO A 171 -3.32 26.24 13.26
CA PRO A 171 -4.58 26.28 14.00
C PRO A 171 -4.94 24.89 14.55
N ILE A 172 -5.52 24.86 15.75
CA ILE A 172 -5.93 23.64 16.44
C ILE A 172 -7.46 23.60 16.53
N VAL A 173 -8.04 22.51 16.05
CA VAL A 173 -9.46 22.20 16.18
C VAL A 173 -9.64 20.96 17.04
N TYR A 174 -10.56 21.00 17.99
CA TYR A 174 -10.92 19.88 18.85
C TYR A 174 -12.25 19.30 18.38
N ALA A 175 -12.30 17.99 18.09
CA ALA A 175 -13.45 17.37 17.46
C ALA A 175 -13.86 16.05 18.12
N CYS A 176 -15.17 15.79 18.09
CA CYS A 176 -15.75 14.47 18.24
C CYS A 176 -16.40 14.09 16.90
N GLY A 177 -15.65 13.38 16.05
CA GLY A 177 -16.15 12.96 14.73
C GLY A 177 -17.40 12.09 14.80
N ARG A 178 -17.56 11.27 15.85
CA ARG A 178 -18.76 10.43 16.06
C ARG A 178 -20.04 11.27 16.16
N ASP A 179 -19.98 12.33 16.94
CA ASP A 179 -21.12 13.20 17.23
C ASP A 179 -21.22 14.35 16.22
N GLY A 180 -20.18 14.52 15.38
CA GLY A 180 -20.09 15.58 14.38
C GLY A 180 -19.96 16.96 15.00
N ILE A 181 -19.21 17.09 16.09
CA ILE A 181 -19.04 18.36 16.81
C ILE A 181 -17.57 18.75 16.82
N ALA A 182 -17.28 20.01 16.53
CA ALA A 182 -15.94 20.58 16.61
C ALA A 182 -15.96 21.92 17.36
N SER A 183 -14.81 22.31 17.92
CA SER A 183 -14.58 23.58 18.62
C SER A 183 -13.13 24.05 18.46
N LEU A 184 -12.92 25.36 18.56
CA LEU A 184 -11.59 25.98 18.70
C LEU A 184 -11.16 26.11 20.16
N THR A 185 -12.11 25.94 21.08
CA THR A 185 -11.86 25.92 22.53
C THR A 185 -11.56 24.50 22.96
N LYS A 186 -10.45 24.30 23.67
CA LYS A 186 -10.09 23.01 24.23
C LYS A 186 -11.18 22.54 25.22
N PRO A 187 -11.81 21.36 25.01
CA PRO A 187 -12.75 20.80 25.98
C PRO A 187 -12.02 20.17 27.18
N GLU A 188 -12.78 19.78 28.22
CA GLU A 188 -12.24 18.90 29.26
C GLU A 188 -11.96 17.50 28.68
N ASN A 189 -10.93 16.82 29.18
CA ASN A 189 -10.63 15.45 28.76
C ASN A 189 -11.85 14.53 29.00
N GLY A 190 -12.19 13.73 28.00
CA GLY A 190 -13.30 12.78 28.02
C GLY A 190 -14.66 13.42 27.78
N THR A 191 -14.68 14.64 27.24
CA THR A 191 -15.92 15.36 26.94
C THR A 191 -16.03 15.71 25.46
N VAL A 192 -17.28 15.74 25.00
CA VAL A 192 -17.64 16.31 23.70
C VAL A 192 -17.55 17.85 23.83
N PRO A 193 -17.04 18.58 22.84
CA PRO A 193 -16.99 20.03 22.91
C PRO A 193 -18.39 20.63 23.12
N ALA A 194 -18.57 21.36 24.22
CA ALA A 194 -19.89 21.80 24.68
C ALA A 194 -20.31 23.17 24.12
N ASP A 195 -19.37 23.94 23.60
CA ASP A 195 -19.58 25.28 23.04
C ASP A 195 -20.04 25.26 21.58
N SER A 196 -20.17 24.08 20.98
CA SER A 196 -20.64 23.87 19.62
C SER A 196 -21.61 22.69 19.54
N THR A 197 -22.39 22.67 18.46
CA THR A 197 -23.38 21.60 18.17
C THR A 197 -23.15 20.93 16.81
N ASN A 198 -22.10 21.33 16.09
CA ASN A 198 -21.81 20.87 14.73
C ASN A 198 -20.33 21.09 14.37
N LEU A 199 -19.93 20.74 13.15
CA LEU A 199 -18.57 20.90 12.61
C LEU A 199 -18.27 22.31 12.08
N GLU A 200 -19.12 23.30 12.36
CA GLU A 200 -18.90 24.68 11.86
C GLU A 200 -17.52 25.26 12.21
N PRO A 201 -16.97 25.06 13.43
CA PRO A 201 -15.61 25.51 13.73
C PRO A 201 -14.54 24.84 12.87
N PHE A 202 -14.76 23.59 12.47
CA PHE A 202 -13.85 22.88 11.58
C PHE A 202 -13.94 23.41 10.13
N PHE A 203 -15.15 23.62 9.62
CA PHE A 203 -15.36 24.22 8.29
C PHE A 203 -14.77 25.63 8.19
N SER A 204 -15.06 26.50 9.16
CA SER A 204 -14.54 27.86 9.20
C SER A 204 -13.00 27.89 9.25
N THR A 205 -12.38 27.04 10.07
CA THR A 205 -10.91 26.94 10.13
C THR A 205 -10.32 26.57 8.77
N ILE A 206 -10.92 25.60 8.07
CA ILE A 206 -10.50 25.23 6.71
C ILE A 206 -10.61 26.43 5.77
N LEU A 207 -11.73 27.15 5.78
CA LEU A 207 -11.93 28.28 4.86
C LEU A 207 -10.98 29.46 5.11
N GLU A 208 -10.59 29.67 6.37
CA GLU A 208 -9.70 30.74 6.82
C GLU A 208 -8.23 30.44 6.53
N HIS A 209 -7.78 29.22 6.78
CA HIS A 209 -6.35 28.86 6.74
C HIS A 209 -5.93 28.13 5.47
N VAL A 210 -6.87 27.54 4.72
CA VAL A 210 -6.56 26.91 3.44
C VAL A 210 -6.64 27.97 2.34
N PRO A 211 -5.55 28.21 1.59
CA PRO A 211 -5.56 29.20 0.53
C PRO A 211 -6.53 28.78 -0.58
N ALA A 212 -7.21 29.78 -1.16
CA ALA A 212 -8.01 29.58 -2.35
C ALA A 212 -7.05 29.39 -3.56
N PRO A 213 -7.40 28.55 -4.55
CA PRO A 213 -6.61 28.42 -5.77
C PRO A 213 -6.44 29.76 -6.47
N GLU A 214 -5.19 30.08 -6.81
CA GLU A 214 -4.82 31.30 -7.55
C GLU A 214 -4.66 30.99 -9.04
N TYR A 215 -5.16 31.87 -9.89
CA TYR A 215 -5.06 31.72 -11.34
C TYR A 215 -4.94 33.07 -12.07
N ASP A 216 -4.57 33.01 -13.34
CA ASP A 216 -4.56 34.15 -14.25
C ASP A 216 -5.69 33.98 -15.27
N GLU A 217 -6.63 34.93 -15.28
CA GLU A 217 -7.78 34.92 -16.19
C GLU A 217 -7.38 34.89 -17.68
N ALA A 218 -6.19 35.40 -18.00
CA ALA A 218 -5.66 35.42 -19.37
C ALA A 218 -4.79 34.21 -19.71
N ALA A 219 -4.48 33.34 -18.75
CA ALA A 219 -3.61 32.19 -18.99
C ALA A 219 -4.33 31.11 -19.83
N PRO A 220 -3.59 30.46 -20.76
CA PRO A 220 -4.13 29.33 -21.51
C PRO A 220 -4.43 28.15 -20.58
N LEU A 221 -5.24 27.21 -21.08
CA LEU A 221 -5.52 25.96 -20.37
C LEU A 221 -4.21 25.25 -19.96
N GLN A 222 -4.12 24.89 -18.68
CA GLN A 222 -3.13 23.98 -18.13
C GLN A 222 -3.84 23.08 -17.12
N ALA A 223 -3.92 21.79 -17.40
CA ALA A 223 -4.45 20.78 -16.48
C ALA A 223 -3.45 19.64 -16.31
N HIS A 224 -3.08 19.39 -15.06
CA HIS A 224 -2.07 18.41 -14.69
C HIS A 224 -2.71 17.04 -14.46
N VAL A 225 -2.19 15.98 -15.07
CA VAL A 225 -2.59 14.61 -14.76
C VAL A 225 -1.95 14.17 -13.44
N THR A 226 -2.74 14.14 -12.37
CA THR A 226 -2.25 13.85 -11.02
C THR A 226 -2.40 12.38 -10.65
N ASN A 227 -3.43 11.71 -11.18
CA ASN A 227 -3.64 10.28 -10.93
C ASN A 227 -4.38 9.61 -12.09
N LEU A 228 -4.36 8.28 -12.11
CA LEU A 228 -5.07 7.48 -13.10
C LEU A 228 -5.99 6.48 -12.42
N ASP A 229 -7.08 6.18 -13.11
CA ASP A 229 -8.08 5.22 -12.73
C ASP A 229 -8.53 4.44 -13.97
N ALA A 230 -9.30 3.38 -13.78
CA ALA A 230 -9.77 2.55 -14.87
C ALA A 230 -11.25 2.23 -14.71
N ASP A 231 -11.98 2.32 -15.82
CA ASP A 231 -13.36 1.86 -15.93
C ASP A 231 -13.49 0.88 -17.11
N ASN A 232 -14.36 -0.13 -16.95
CA ASN A 232 -14.51 -1.17 -17.96
C ASN A 232 -15.11 -0.66 -19.28
N PHE A 233 -15.84 0.46 -19.26
CA PHE A 233 -16.49 1.03 -20.43
C PHE A 233 -15.75 2.24 -20.97
N LEU A 234 -15.26 3.11 -20.08
CA LEU A 234 -14.55 4.33 -20.45
C LEU A 234 -13.04 4.11 -20.68
N GLY A 235 -12.51 2.96 -20.26
CA GLY A 235 -11.08 2.66 -20.33
C GLY A 235 -10.30 3.42 -19.26
N ARG A 236 -9.13 3.97 -19.64
CA ARG A 236 -8.32 4.79 -18.73
C ARG A 236 -9.02 6.12 -18.46
N ILE A 237 -9.13 6.45 -17.18
CA ILE A 237 -9.65 7.73 -16.68
C ILE A 237 -8.48 8.48 -16.05
N ALA A 238 -8.25 9.71 -16.48
CA ALA A 238 -7.25 10.58 -15.87
C ALA A 238 -7.90 11.54 -14.88
N LEU A 239 -7.42 11.53 -13.64
CA LEU A 239 -7.74 12.55 -12.66
C LEU A 239 -6.79 13.72 -12.86
N LEU A 240 -7.37 14.91 -12.95
CA LEU A 240 -6.67 16.15 -13.28
C LEU A 240 -6.90 17.19 -12.19
N ARG A 241 -5.88 18.03 -11.96
CA ARG A 241 -6.03 19.34 -11.33
C ARG A 241 -5.88 20.40 -12.42
N VAL A 242 -6.88 21.26 -12.59
CA VAL A 242 -6.79 22.39 -13.52
C VAL A 242 -6.05 23.53 -12.82
N GLU A 243 -4.91 23.94 -13.36
CA GLU A 243 -4.12 25.05 -12.81
C GLU A 243 -4.52 26.39 -13.45
N GLN A 244 -4.75 26.39 -14.77
CA GLN A 244 -5.07 27.59 -15.55
C GLN A 244 -6.12 27.28 -16.62
N GLY A 245 -6.87 28.30 -17.02
CA GLY A 245 -7.89 28.22 -18.07
C GLY A 245 -9.05 27.26 -17.74
N GLU A 246 -9.79 26.86 -18.77
CA GLU A 246 -10.96 26.01 -18.64
C GLU A 246 -10.89 24.78 -19.54
N LEU A 247 -11.38 23.66 -19.01
CA LEU A 247 -11.48 22.38 -19.68
C LEU A 247 -12.95 22.06 -19.94
N ARG A 248 -13.31 21.73 -21.19
CA ARG A 248 -14.70 21.48 -21.59
C ARG A 248 -14.89 20.09 -22.19
N LYS A 249 -16.06 19.51 -21.95
CA LYS A 249 -16.45 18.25 -22.60
C LYS A 249 -16.46 18.41 -24.12
N GLY A 250 -15.86 17.45 -24.83
CA GLY A 250 -15.78 17.45 -26.28
C GLY A 250 -14.70 18.36 -26.87
N GLN A 251 -13.99 19.16 -26.06
CA GLN A 251 -12.90 20.03 -26.47
C GLN A 251 -11.71 19.21 -26.99
N THR A 252 -11.03 19.76 -28.00
CA THR A 252 -9.71 19.27 -28.43
C THR A 252 -8.64 20.05 -27.66
N VAL A 253 -7.74 19.32 -27.01
CA VAL A 253 -6.65 19.86 -26.19
C VAL A 253 -5.31 19.34 -26.70
N ALA A 254 -4.23 20.09 -26.45
CA ALA A 254 -2.88 19.59 -26.65
C ALA A 254 -2.52 18.68 -25.47
N TRP A 255 -2.21 17.43 -25.76
CA TRP A 255 -1.62 16.50 -24.80
C TRP A 255 -0.11 16.58 -24.91
N MET A 256 0.51 17.18 -23.90
CA MET A 256 1.96 17.31 -23.75
C MET A 256 2.48 16.14 -22.95
N LYS A 257 3.26 15.28 -23.61
CA LYS A 257 3.72 14.02 -23.05
C LYS A 257 5.02 14.15 -22.30
N ARG A 258 5.30 13.16 -21.46
CA ARG A 258 6.56 13.03 -20.72
C ARG A 258 7.82 12.97 -21.59
N ASP A 259 7.71 12.53 -22.84
CA ASP A 259 8.82 12.47 -23.80
C ASP A 259 9.04 13.79 -24.56
N GLY A 260 8.25 14.82 -24.24
CA GLY A 260 8.26 16.13 -24.89
C GLY A 260 7.46 16.19 -26.19
N SER A 261 6.89 15.08 -26.66
CA SER A 261 6.00 15.10 -27.82
C SER A 261 4.65 15.73 -27.46
N VAL A 262 4.04 16.40 -28.44
CA VAL A 262 2.73 17.03 -28.29
C VAL A 262 1.79 16.43 -29.33
N SER A 263 0.59 16.07 -28.91
CA SER A 263 -0.45 15.54 -29.81
C SER A 263 -1.82 16.07 -29.43
N ASN A 264 -2.69 16.26 -30.41
CA ASN A 264 -4.03 16.75 -30.13
C ASN A 264 -4.96 15.58 -29.83
N VAL A 265 -5.67 15.69 -28.72
CA VAL A 265 -6.62 14.67 -28.24
C VAL A 265 -7.96 15.31 -27.95
N ARG A 266 -9.03 14.52 -27.97
CA ARG A 266 -10.38 14.99 -27.70
C ARG A 266 -10.87 14.42 -26.38
N ILE A 267 -11.40 15.29 -25.53
CA ILE A 267 -11.99 14.90 -24.25
C ILE A 267 -13.38 14.33 -24.55
N THR A 268 -13.55 13.02 -24.41
CA THR A 268 -14.84 12.37 -24.72
C THR A 268 -15.83 12.54 -23.58
N GLU A 269 -15.34 12.46 -22.35
CA GLU A 269 -16.13 12.61 -21.13
C GLU A 269 -15.35 13.46 -20.14
N LEU A 270 -16.06 14.34 -19.44
CA LEU A 270 -15.57 15.15 -18.33
C LEU A 270 -16.50 14.87 -17.14
N MET A 271 -15.92 14.60 -15.98
CA MET A 271 -16.66 14.29 -14.76
C MET A 271 -16.11 15.09 -13.58
N MET A 272 -17.00 15.52 -12.69
CA MET A 272 -16.66 16.13 -11.42
C MET A 272 -17.10 15.22 -10.28
N THR A 273 -16.34 15.20 -9.20
CA THR A 273 -16.75 14.49 -7.99
C THR A 273 -17.87 15.27 -7.29
N GLU A 274 -18.95 14.59 -6.94
CA GLU A 274 -19.97 15.09 -6.02
C GLU A 274 -20.16 14.07 -4.89
N ALA A 275 -19.92 14.49 -3.65
CA ALA A 275 -19.78 13.60 -2.50
C ALA A 275 -18.73 12.52 -2.81
N LEU A 276 -19.17 11.27 -2.98
CA LEU A 276 -18.30 10.11 -3.25
C LEU A 276 -18.38 9.64 -4.72
N THR A 277 -19.26 10.24 -5.52
CA THR A 277 -19.58 9.75 -6.87
C THR A 277 -19.13 10.74 -7.93
N ARG A 278 -18.56 10.23 -9.03
CA ARG A 278 -18.27 11.06 -10.20
C ARG A 278 -19.55 11.25 -11.01
N LYS A 279 -19.85 12.49 -11.38
CA LYS A 279 -20.98 12.85 -12.24
C LYS A 279 -20.49 13.58 -13.49
N PRO A 280 -21.15 13.39 -14.65
CA PRO A 280 -20.83 14.15 -15.86
C PRO A 280 -20.88 15.65 -15.62
N ALA A 281 -19.91 16.36 -16.18
CA ALA A 281 -19.79 17.81 -16.13
C ALA A 281 -19.49 18.37 -17.53
N GLU A 282 -19.83 19.63 -17.76
CA GLU A 282 -19.59 20.30 -19.05
C GLU A 282 -18.31 21.14 -19.05
N VAL A 283 -17.94 21.69 -17.89
CA VAL A 283 -16.80 22.59 -17.71
C VAL A 283 -16.10 22.29 -16.39
N ALA A 284 -14.77 22.37 -16.37
CA ALA A 284 -13.92 22.46 -15.19
C ALA A 284 -12.97 23.65 -15.36
N GLY A 285 -12.82 24.48 -14.34
CA GLY A 285 -11.96 25.66 -14.33
C GLY A 285 -10.84 25.58 -13.30
N PRO A 286 -10.09 26.67 -13.07
CA PRO A 286 -8.91 26.65 -12.21
C PRO A 286 -9.22 26.20 -10.78
N GLY A 287 -8.38 25.33 -10.23
CA GLY A 287 -8.55 24.70 -8.92
C GLY A 287 -9.47 23.47 -8.91
N ASP A 288 -10.22 23.19 -9.97
CA ASP A 288 -11.08 22.00 -10.02
C ASP A 288 -10.27 20.71 -10.11
N ILE A 289 -10.73 19.71 -9.36
CA ILE A 289 -10.27 18.32 -9.48
C ILE A 289 -11.31 17.56 -10.30
N CYS A 290 -10.97 17.25 -11.55
CA CYS A 290 -11.89 16.63 -12.51
C CYS A 290 -11.32 15.32 -13.06
N ALA A 291 -12.19 14.48 -13.61
CA ALA A 291 -11.80 13.24 -14.27
C ALA A 291 -12.16 13.28 -15.75
N VAL A 292 -11.21 12.94 -16.62
CA VAL A 292 -11.39 12.88 -18.08
C VAL A 292 -11.21 11.46 -18.62
N ALA A 293 -11.94 11.16 -19.68
CA ALA A 293 -11.76 9.94 -20.47
C ALA A 293 -11.53 10.27 -21.95
N GLY A 294 -11.13 9.26 -22.72
CA GLY A 294 -10.92 9.36 -24.17
C GLY A 294 -9.45 9.45 -24.60
N ILE A 295 -8.51 9.28 -23.66
CA ILE A 295 -7.06 9.32 -23.92
C ILE A 295 -6.45 8.02 -23.37
N PRO A 296 -6.42 6.92 -24.15
CA PRO A 296 -6.03 5.60 -23.65
C PRO A 296 -4.60 5.55 -23.08
N ASP A 297 -3.68 6.29 -23.69
CA ASP A 297 -2.25 6.24 -23.39
C ASP A 297 -1.79 7.33 -22.42
N ILE A 298 -2.70 8.12 -21.85
CA ILE A 298 -2.35 9.22 -20.94
C ILE A 298 -1.63 8.71 -19.68
N MET A 299 -0.60 9.42 -19.26
CA MET A 299 0.25 9.07 -18.12
C MET A 299 0.21 10.17 -17.05
N ILE A 300 0.55 9.76 -15.82
CA ILE A 300 0.73 10.68 -14.68
C ILE A 300 1.85 11.68 -14.99
N GLY A 301 1.66 12.92 -14.55
CA GLY A 301 2.59 14.03 -14.72
C GLY A 301 2.47 14.73 -16.08
N GLU A 302 1.72 14.19 -17.03
CA GLU A 302 1.51 14.83 -18.32
C GLU A 302 0.53 16.02 -18.20
N THR A 303 0.60 16.93 -19.17
CA THR A 303 -0.22 18.15 -19.16
C THR A 303 -1.21 18.13 -20.31
N LEU A 304 -2.48 18.42 -20.02
CA LEU A 304 -3.46 18.82 -21.03
C LEU A 304 -3.47 20.35 -21.10
N ALA A 305 -3.09 20.87 -22.25
CA ALA A 305 -2.88 22.29 -22.46
C ALA A 305 -3.73 22.84 -23.62
N ASP A 306 -3.73 24.16 -23.76
CA ASP A 306 -4.29 24.83 -24.93
C ASP A 306 -3.57 24.39 -26.24
N PRO A 307 -4.30 24.02 -27.32
CA PRO A 307 -3.68 23.61 -28.58
C PRO A 307 -2.91 24.69 -29.32
N GLU A 308 -3.29 25.97 -29.17
CA GLU A 308 -2.67 27.10 -29.88
C GLU A 308 -1.47 27.64 -29.10
N ASN A 309 -1.51 27.56 -27.76
CA ASN A 309 -0.43 27.98 -26.87
C ASN A 309 -0.11 26.91 -25.80
N PRO A 310 0.51 25.78 -26.17
CA PRO A 310 0.77 24.68 -25.25
C PRO A 310 1.93 25.02 -24.30
N VAL A 311 1.63 25.06 -23.00
CA VAL A 311 2.61 25.25 -21.93
C VAL A 311 2.55 24.07 -20.98
N ALA A 312 3.66 23.35 -20.84
CA ALA A 312 3.73 22.16 -19.98
C ALA A 312 3.91 22.55 -18.52
N LEU A 313 3.26 21.81 -17.63
CA LEU A 313 3.54 21.83 -16.21
C LEU A 313 4.74 20.93 -15.88
N PRO A 314 5.42 21.16 -14.74
CA PRO A 314 6.48 20.27 -14.27
C PRO A 314 5.98 18.83 -14.15
N LEU A 315 6.68 17.87 -14.74
CA LEU A 315 6.28 16.46 -14.70
C LEU A 315 6.28 15.94 -13.26
N ILE A 316 5.18 15.31 -12.86
CA ILE A 316 5.17 14.44 -11.68
C ILE A 316 5.93 13.16 -12.03
N THR A 317 7.01 12.88 -11.31
CA THR A 317 7.82 11.68 -11.50
C THR A 317 7.10 10.45 -10.98
N VAL A 318 7.06 9.40 -11.80
CA VAL A 318 6.59 8.08 -11.41
C VAL A 318 7.83 7.22 -11.15
N ASP A 319 8.04 6.76 -9.91
CA ASP A 319 9.12 5.82 -9.58
C ASP A 319 9.07 4.58 -10.49
N GLU A 320 10.24 4.19 -10.96
CA GLU A 320 10.40 3.02 -11.82
C GLU A 320 10.27 1.72 -11.01
N PRO A 321 9.84 0.60 -11.63
CA PRO A 321 9.82 -0.69 -10.97
C PRO A 321 11.22 -1.11 -10.49
N ALA A 322 11.37 -1.39 -9.20
CA ALA A 322 12.62 -1.88 -8.61
C ALA A 322 12.64 -3.40 -8.44
N ILE A 323 11.46 -4.00 -8.25
CA ILE A 323 11.26 -5.42 -7.96
C ILE A 323 10.47 -6.08 -9.09
N SER A 324 10.82 -7.33 -9.39
CA SER A 324 10.16 -8.21 -10.34
C SER A 324 9.80 -9.52 -9.65
N MET A 325 8.66 -10.10 -10.03
CA MET A 325 8.31 -11.47 -9.66
C MET A 325 7.69 -12.19 -10.85
N VAL A 326 7.95 -13.48 -10.96
CA VAL A 326 7.33 -14.29 -12.01
C VAL A 326 5.97 -14.78 -11.52
N ILE A 327 4.90 -14.32 -12.16
CA ILE A 327 3.53 -14.79 -11.90
C ILE A 327 3.16 -15.77 -13.00
N GLY A 328 2.84 -17.00 -12.61
CA GLY A 328 2.43 -18.06 -13.55
C GLY A 328 1.17 -18.77 -13.12
N THR A 329 0.66 -19.61 -14.02
CA THR A 329 -0.46 -20.49 -13.72
C THR A 329 -0.09 -21.52 -12.65
N ASN A 330 -1.08 -21.95 -11.85
CA ASN A 330 -0.85 -23.01 -10.87
C ASN A 330 -0.60 -24.36 -11.57
N THR A 331 0.63 -24.88 -11.45
CA THR A 331 1.01 -26.19 -11.98
C THR A 331 1.05 -27.28 -10.91
N SER A 332 0.47 -27.05 -9.73
CA SER A 332 0.49 -28.01 -8.62
C SER A 332 -0.46 -29.20 -8.86
N PRO A 333 -0.21 -30.37 -8.24
CA PRO A 333 -1.13 -31.50 -8.25
C PRO A 333 -2.51 -31.22 -7.60
N LEU A 334 -2.64 -30.09 -6.89
CA LEU A 334 -3.87 -29.64 -6.21
C LEU A 334 -4.65 -28.59 -7.00
N VAL A 335 -4.20 -28.23 -8.21
CA VAL A 335 -4.86 -27.22 -9.06
C VAL A 335 -6.35 -27.52 -9.24
N GLY A 336 -7.17 -26.50 -9.05
CA GLY A 336 -8.63 -26.56 -9.21
C GLY A 336 -9.35 -27.42 -8.17
N ARG A 337 -8.63 -28.00 -7.19
CA ARG A 337 -9.24 -28.73 -6.06
C ARG A 337 -9.40 -27.86 -4.82
N GLY A 338 -8.57 -26.84 -4.69
CA GLY A 338 -8.51 -25.85 -3.59
C GLY A 338 -8.47 -26.49 -2.21
N GLY A 339 -7.31 -26.36 -1.57
CA GLY A 339 -6.99 -26.76 -0.19
C GLY A 339 -7.21 -28.23 0.21
N THR A 340 -8.11 -28.94 -0.46
CA THR A 340 -8.71 -30.19 -0.03
C THR A 340 -8.34 -31.26 -1.05
N GLY A 341 -7.62 -32.26 -0.57
CA GLY A 341 -7.20 -33.41 -1.36
C GLY A 341 -8.38 -34.29 -1.78
N LYS A 342 -8.06 -35.41 -2.45
CA LYS A 342 -9.06 -36.35 -2.94
C LYS A 342 -9.83 -36.98 -1.76
N GLY A 343 -11.07 -36.54 -1.54
CA GLY A 343 -11.97 -37.19 -0.57
C GLY A 343 -12.86 -36.25 0.22
N ALA A 344 -12.55 -34.96 0.28
CA ALA A 344 -13.52 -33.97 0.75
C ALA A 344 -14.59 -33.83 -0.34
N GLN A 345 -15.87 -33.97 0.01
CA GLN A 345 -16.97 -33.61 -0.88
C GLN A 345 -16.65 -32.23 -1.47
N ALA A 346 -16.63 -32.14 -2.80
CA ALA A 346 -16.41 -30.92 -3.57
C ALA A 346 -17.54 -29.91 -3.31
N LYS A 347 -17.52 -29.31 -2.13
CA LYS A 347 -18.29 -28.15 -1.71
C LYS A 347 -17.31 -27.05 -1.30
N SER A 348 -16.25 -26.85 -2.08
CA SER A 348 -15.59 -25.54 -2.05
C SER A 348 -16.63 -24.50 -2.49
N ALA A 349 -16.75 -23.42 -1.72
CA ALA A 349 -17.70 -22.35 -1.95
C ALA A 349 -17.38 -21.49 -3.18
N VAL A 350 -16.20 -21.65 -3.79
CA VAL A 350 -15.75 -20.81 -4.90
C VAL A 350 -16.12 -21.48 -6.23
N LYS A 351 -17.28 -21.09 -6.77
CA LYS A 351 -17.86 -21.67 -7.99
C LYS A 351 -17.08 -21.33 -9.27
N ASP A 352 -16.28 -20.26 -9.27
CA ASP A 352 -15.59 -19.72 -10.45
C ASP A 352 -14.07 -19.57 -10.22
N ARG A 353 -13.36 -20.70 -10.07
CA ARG A 353 -11.89 -20.70 -9.99
C ARG A 353 -11.26 -20.35 -11.34
N LYS A 354 -10.28 -19.45 -11.34
CA LYS A 354 -9.58 -18.96 -12.53
C LYS A 354 -8.16 -19.53 -12.56
N VAL A 355 -7.93 -20.50 -13.43
CA VAL A 355 -6.68 -21.28 -13.49
C VAL A 355 -5.95 -21.18 -14.82
N THR A 356 -6.60 -20.65 -15.85
CA THR A 356 -6.05 -20.67 -17.22
C THR A 356 -5.09 -19.50 -17.46
N ALA A 357 -4.05 -19.73 -18.27
CA ALA A 357 -3.08 -18.71 -18.67
C ALA A 357 -3.76 -17.44 -19.22
N ARG A 358 -4.78 -17.61 -20.07
CA ARG A 358 -5.54 -16.50 -20.64
C ARG A 358 -6.21 -15.64 -19.58
N GLN A 359 -6.87 -16.25 -18.59
CA GLN A 359 -7.53 -15.50 -17.51
C GLN A 359 -6.52 -14.68 -16.70
N VAL A 360 -5.34 -15.27 -16.42
CA VAL A 360 -4.26 -14.60 -15.70
C VAL A 360 -3.75 -13.40 -16.50
N LYS A 361 -3.43 -13.60 -17.78
CA LYS A 361 -2.96 -12.54 -18.68
C LYS A 361 -3.97 -11.41 -18.82
N ASP A 362 -5.24 -11.73 -19.09
CA ASP A 362 -6.33 -10.75 -19.23
C ASP A 362 -6.48 -9.89 -17.95
N ARG A 363 -6.23 -10.48 -16.77
CA ARG A 363 -6.29 -9.75 -15.48
C ARG A 363 -5.06 -8.88 -15.23
N LEU A 364 -3.87 -9.36 -15.58
CA LEU A 364 -2.63 -8.57 -15.52
C LEU A 364 -2.69 -7.38 -16.49
N ASP A 365 -3.18 -7.59 -17.71
CA ASP A 365 -3.34 -6.52 -18.70
C ASP A 365 -4.36 -5.47 -18.27
N ARG A 366 -5.43 -5.90 -17.58
CA ARG A 366 -6.40 -4.97 -16.98
C ARG A 366 -5.78 -4.12 -15.87
N GLU A 367 -4.87 -4.69 -15.08
CA GLU A 367 -4.17 -3.94 -14.03
C GLU A 367 -3.34 -2.79 -14.60
N LEU A 368 -2.67 -3.01 -15.74
CA LEU A 368 -1.84 -1.98 -16.41
C LEU A 368 -2.64 -0.76 -16.89
N ILE A 369 -3.96 -0.86 -16.99
CA ILE A 369 -4.81 0.28 -17.40
C ILE A 369 -4.78 1.37 -16.33
N GLY A 370 -4.95 0.99 -15.05
CA GLY A 370 -4.99 1.93 -13.92
C GLY A 370 -3.64 2.08 -13.21
N ASN A 371 -2.80 1.04 -13.21
CA ASN A 371 -1.57 1.01 -12.44
C ASN A 371 -0.33 1.21 -13.32
N VAL A 372 0.09 2.48 -13.46
CA VAL A 372 1.28 2.85 -14.24
C VAL A 372 2.61 2.51 -13.57
N SER A 373 2.58 2.07 -12.32
CA SER A 373 3.78 1.63 -11.59
C SER A 373 4.15 0.19 -11.89
N LEU A 374 3.30 -0.55 -12.61
CA LEU A 374 3.51 -1.94 -12.97
C LEU A 374 3.95 -2.09 -14.42
N ARG A 375 4.79 -3.11 -14.67
CA ARG A 375 5.11 -3.59 -16.02
C ARG A 375 4.94 -5.09 -16.06
N VAL A 376 4.40 -5.61 -17.15
CA VAL A 376 4.23 -7.05 -17.37
C VAL A 376 4.99 -7.41 -18.64
N LEU A 377 5.96 -8.30 -18.51
CA LEU A 377 6.77 -8.81 -19.61
C LEU A 377 6.47 -10.30 -19.82
N ASP A 378 6.48 -10.74 -21.07
CA ASP A 378 6.39 -12.16 -21.39
C ASP A 378 7.70 -12.87 -21.02
N THR A 379 7.60 -14.07 -20.45
CA THR A 379 8.76 -14.92 -20.20
C THR A 379 8.96 -15.92 -21.35
N GLU A 380 10.00 -16.74 -21.28
CA GLU A 380 10.18 -17.88 -22.20
C GLU A 380 9.03 -18.90 -22.12
N ARG A 381 8.25 -18.85 -21.03
CA ARG A 381 7.11 -19.72 -20.79
C ARG A 381 5.80 -19.00 -21.10
N PRO A 382 4.91 -19.58 -21.94
CA PRO A 382 3.65 -18.94 -22.31
C PRO A 382 2.61 -18.91 -21.16
N ASP A 383 2.90 -19.59 -20.05
CA ASP A 383 2.05 -19.70 -18.86
C ASP A 383 2.61 -18.93 -17.65
N ALA A 384 3.61 -18.06 -17.88
CA ALA A 384 4.23 -17.23 -16.86
C ALA A 384 4.66 -15.85 -17.41
N TRP A 385 4.52 -14.82 -16.57
CA TRP A 385 4.84 -13.44 -16.88
C TRP A 385 5.74 -12.86 -15.80
N GLU A 386 6.71 -12.06 -16.19
CA GLU A 386 7.49 -11.25 -15.27
C GLU A 386 6.70 -9.98 -14.98
N VAL A 387 6.29 -9.82 -13.72
CA VAL A 387 5.53 -8.66 -13.25
C VAL A 387 6.47 -7.81 -12.40
N GLN A 388 6.79 -6.63 -12.90
CA GLN A 388 7.64 -5.66 -12.25
C GLN A 388 6.77 -4.61 -11.56
N GLY A 389 7.14 -4.22 -10.34
CA GLY A 389 6.51 -3.18 -9.57
C GLY A 389 7.49 -2.41 -8.70
N ARG A 390 7.02 -1.32 -8.09
CA ARG A 390 7.85 -0.45 -7.24
C ARG A 390 8.39 -1.14 -6.00
N GLY A 391 7.66 -2.10 -5.45
CA GLY A 391 8.07 -2.80 -4.23
C GLY A 391 7.34 -4.11 -4.01
N GLU A 392 7.81 -4.88 -3.04
CA GLU A 392 7.28 -6.20 -2.69
C GLU A 392 5.81 -6.13 -2.25
N LEU A 393 5.44 -5.14 -1.42
CA LEU A 393 4.07 -5.01 -0.91
C LEU A 393 3.06 -4.74 -2.04
N ALA A 394 3.37 -3.86 -2.98
CA ALA A 394 2.47 -3.54 -4.10
C ALA A 394 2.15 -4.79 -4.93
N LEU A 395 3.17 -5.61 -5.20
CA LEU A 395 3.00 -6.87 -5.92
C LEU A 395 2.27 -7.93 -5.08
N ALA A 396 2.53 -7.99 -3.77
CA ALA A 396 1.79 -8.86 -2.86
C ALA A 396 0.29 -8.51 -2.80
N ILE A 397 -0.05 -7.21 -2.81
CA ILE A 397 -1.45 -6.74 -2.87
C ILE A 397 -2.12 -7.18 -4.17
N LEU A 398 -1.44 -7.04 -5.32
CA LEU A 398 -1.97 -7.52 -6.60
C LEU A 398 -2.27 -9.02 -6.53
N VAL A 399 -1.34 -9.82 -6.02
CA VAL A 399 -1.52 -11.27 -5.87
C VAL A 399 -2.67 -11.60 -4.91
N GLU A 400 -2.81 -10.88 -3.80
CA GLU A 400 -3.89 -11.08 -2.83
C GLU A 400 -5.26 -10.67 -3.42
N GLN A 401 -5.34 -9.61 -4.21
CA GLN A 401 -6.55 -9.25 -4.96
C GLN A 401 -6.93 -10.37 -5.93
N MET A 402 -5.98 -10.84 -6.73
CA MET A 402 -6.22 -11.95 -7.65
C MET A 402 -6.66 -13.22 -6.89
N ARG A 403 -6.05 -13.51 -5.73
CA ARG A 403 -6.46 -14.62 -4.87
C ARG A 403 -7.92 -14.52 -4.45
N ARG A 404 -8.38 -13.33 -4.02
CA ARG A 404 -9.79 -13.08 -3.64
C ARG A 404 -10.73 -13.14 -4.84
N GLU A 405 -10.27 -12.73 -6.01
CA GLU A 405 -10.98 -12.84 -7.28
C GLU A 405 -11.11 -14.29 -7.80
N GLY A 406 -10.58 -15.29 -7.08
CA GLY A 406 -10.71 -16.71 -7.42
C GLY A 406 -9.55 -17.28 -8.23
N PHE A 407 -8.44 -16.55 -8.39
CA PHE A 407 -7.29 -17.04 -9.14
C PHE A 407 -6.46 -18.06 -8.36
N GLU A 408 -5.94 -19.06 -9.08
CA GLU A 408 -4.87 -19.93 -8.58
C GLU A 408 -3.57 -19.69 -9.35
N LEU A 409 -2.53 -19.29 -8.64
CA LEU A 409 -1.29 -18.77 -9.21
C LEU A 409 -0.07 -19.43 -8.59
N THR A 410 1.05 -19.38 -9.29
CA THR A 410 2.38 -19.60 -8.74
C THR A 410 3.15 -18.28 -8.82
N ILE A 411 3.72 -17.83 -7.71
CA ILE A 411 4.53 -16.62 -7.61
C ILE A 411 5.98 -17.01 -7.32
N GLY A 412 6.90 -16.62 -8.19
CA GLY A 412 8.33 -16.80 -7.98
C GLY A 412 8.87 -15.87 -6.90
N LYS A 413 10.09 -16.13 -6.44
CA LYS A 413 10.81 -15.24 -5.52
C LYS A 413 10.95 -13.84 -6.12
N PRO A 414 10.73 -12.76 -5.33
CA PRO A 414 11.03 -11.40 -5.74
C PRO A 414 12.52 -11.21 -6.10
N GLN A 415 12.79 -10.57 -7.24
CA GLN A 415 14.13 -10.27 -7.75
C GLN A 415 14.24 -8.79 -8.14
N VAL A 416 15.43 -8.21 -8.00
CA VAL A 416 15.67 -6.83 -8.46
C VAL A 416 15.81 -6.76 -9.97
N VAL A 417 15.31 -5.67 -10.56
CA VAL A 417 15.48 -5.39 -11.99
C VAL A 417 16.88 -4.82 -12.22
N THR A 418 17.80 -5.60 -12.79
CA THR A 418 19.18 -5.15 -13.04
C THR A 418 19.31 -4.39 -14.37
N ARG A 419 20.37 -3.58 -14.48
CA ARG A 419 20.72 -2.86 -15.71
C ARG A 419 22.18 -3.09 -16.08
N GLU A 420 22.44 -3.24 -17.37
CA GLU A 420 23.80 -3.19 -17.91
C GLU A 420 24.16 -1.74 -18.22
N VAL A 421 25.17 -1.20 -17.53
CA VAL A 421 25.73 0.14 -17.79
C VAL A 421 27.24 -0.03 -17.95
N ASP A 422 27.76 0.38 -19.10
CA ASP A 422 29.18 0.28 -19.46
C ASP A 422 29.77 -1.14 -19.30
N GLY A 423 28.98 -2.18 -19.61
CA GLY A 423 29.38 -3.59 -19.52
C GLY A 423 29.50 -4.13 -18.09
N LYS A 424 28.94 -3.41 -17.11
CA LYS A 424 28.81 -3.86 -15.72
C LYS A 424 27.35 -3.95 -15.33
N THR A 425 27.01 -5.02 -14.63
CA THR A 425 25.71 -5.18 -14.00
C THR A 425 25.56 -4.21 -12.84
N HIS A 426 24.53 -3.38 -12.91
CA HIS A 426 24.09 -2.47 -11.86
C HIS A 426 22.77 -2.99 -11.27
N GLU A 427 22.59 -2.79 -9.97
CA GLU A 427 21.33 -3.05 -9.28
C GLU A 427 20.73 -1.74 -8.75
N PRO A 428 19.40 -1.65 -8.65
CA PRO A 428 18.75 -0.49 -8.09
C PRO A 428 19.12 -0.34 -6.61
N VAL A 429 19.34 0.92 -6.22
CA VAL A 429 19.55 1.32 -4.84
C VAL A 429 18.42 2.24 -4.39
N GLU A 430 18.11 2.13 -3.12
CA GLU A 430 17.08 2.88 -2.45
C GLU A 430 17.67 3.66 -1.28
N ARG A 431 17.22 4.90 -1.13
CA ARG A 431 17.46 5.70 0.06
C ARG A 431 16.40 5.35 1.09
N LEU A 432 16.81 4.56 2.06
CA LEU A 432 15.99 4.15 3.20
C LEU A 432 16.15 5.16 4.34
N THR A 433 15.08 5.85 4.67
CA THR A 433 14.97 6.62 5.91
C THR A 433 14.32 5.74 6.96
N VAL A 434 15.00 5.60 8.09
CA VAL A 434 14.51 4.88 9.26
C VAL A 434 14.39 5.84 10.43
N ASP A 435 13.21 5.93 11.02
CA ASP A 435 12.96 6.62 12.28
C ASP A 435 12.66 5.55 13.34
N VAL A 436 13.45 5.48 14.41
CA VAL A 436 13.26 4.52 15.52
C VAL A 436 13.55 5.15 16.87
N PRO A 437 12.94 4.64 17.95
CA PRO A 437 13.40 4.93 19.30
C PRO A 437 14.88 4.61 19.48
N GLU A 438 15.60 5.43 20.26
CA GLU A 438 17.05 5.31 20.47
C GLU A 438 17.47 3.91 20.96
N GLU A 439 16.60 3.23 21.73
CA GLU A 439 16.84 1.87 22.22
C GLU A 439 16.95 0.80 21.12
N HIS A 440 16.35 1.04 19.95
CA HIS A 440 16.36 0.11 18.82
C HIS A 440 17.43 0.41 17.77
N MET A 441 18.12 1.55 17.88
CA MET A 441 19.14 2.00 16.92
C MET A 441 20.20 0.93 16.62
N GLY A 442 20.74 0.28 17.66
CA GLY A 442 21.79 -0.74 17.51
C GLY A 442 21.31 -1.97 16.73
N ALA A 443 20.09 -2.45 17.02
CA ALA A 443 19.49 -3.59 16.33
C ALA A 443 19.27 -3.30 14.84
N VAL A 444 18.79 -2.09 14.51
CA VAL A 444 18.54 -1.69 13.12
C VAL A 444 19.83 -1.48 12.35
N THR A 445 20.85 -0.88 12.97
CA THR A 445 22.17 -0.71 12.33
C THR A 445 22.78 -2.07 11.97
N GLN A 446 22.68 -3.06 12.86
CA GLN A 446 23.14 -4.42 12.59
C GLN A 446 22.34 -5.09 11.46
N LEU A 447 21.00 -4.94 11.49
CA LEU A 447 20.10 -5.43 10.44
C LEU A 447 20.49 -4.85 9.07
N MET A 448 20.85 -3.57 9.02
CA MET A 448 21.25 -2.92 7.77
C MET A 448 22.64 -3.32 7.30
N GLY A 449 23.57 -3.57 8.22
CA GLY A 449 24.91 -4.03 7.89
C GLY A 449 24.92 -5.36 7.12
N VAL A 450 24.10 -6.34 7.53
CA VAL A 450 24.00 -7.63 6.82
C VAL A 450 23.35 -7.50 5.43
N ARG A 451 22.52 -6.47 5.25
CA ARG A 451 21.81 -6.12 4.01
C ARG A 451 22.60 -5.17 3.10
N LYS A 452 23.88 -4.93 3.41
CA LYS A 452 24.78 -4.03 2.65
C LYS A 452 24.30 -2.57 2.61
N GLY A 453 23.53 -2.13 3.61
CA GLY A 453 23.17 -0.72 3.75
C GLY A 453 24.37 0.12 4.17
N ARG A 454 24.61 1.22 3.46
CA ARG A 454 25.56 2.27 3.82
C ARG A 454 24.81 3.40 4.51
N MET A 455 25.16 3.71 5.76
CA MET A 455 24.60 4.87 6.45
C MET A 455 25.22 6.15 5.88
N ASP A 456 24.39 7.05 5.37
CA ASP A 456 24.79 8.35 4.84
C ASP A 456 24.68 9.44 5.92
N ASN A 457 23.59 9.42 6.70
CA ASN A 457 23.30 10.43 7.71
C ASN A 457 22.64 9.81 8.95
N MET A 458 22.82 10.45 10.10
CA MET A 458 22.17 10.12 11.35
C MET A 458 21.89 11.40 12.13
N SER A 459 20.62 11.66 12.45
CA SER A 459 20.21 12.79 13.28
C SER A 459 19.47 12.31 14.53
N ASN A 460 19.68 13.03 15.63
CA ASN A 460 18.98 12.84 16.89
C ASN A 460 18.71 14.24 17.45
N HIS A 461 17.43 14.57 17.63
CA HIS A 461 16.97 15.89 18.09
C HIS A 461 16.77 15.94 19.63
N GLY A 462 17.15 14.88 20.35
CA GLY A 462 17.00 14.79 21.80
C GLY A 462 15.59 14.43 22.27
N SER A 463 14.68 14.12 21.34
CA SER A 463 13.29 13.67 21.57
C SER A 463 13.15 12.19 21.89
N GLY A 464 14.27 11.45 21.96
CA GLY A 464 14.30 9.98 22.16
C GLY A 464 14.13 9.17 20.87
N TRP A 465 13.95 9.85 19.73
CA TRP A 465 13.95 9.25 18.40
C TRP A 465 15.24 9.57 17.65
N VAL A 466 15.68 8.59 16.86
CA VAL A 466 16.83 8.69 15.99
C VAL A 466 16.38 8.45 14.56
N ARG A 467 16.74 9.38 13.68
CA ARG A 467 16.62 9.20 12.23
C ARG A 467 17.96 8.73 11.67
N MET A 468 17.92 7.67 10.88
CA MET A 468 19.05 7.13 10.15
C MET A 468 18.69 7.07 8.67
N GLU A 469 19.58 7.54 7.82
CA GLU A 469 19.43 7.44 6.37
C GLU A 469 20.48 6.48 5.82
N PHE A 470 20.02 5.51 5.06
CA PHE A 470 20.85 4.50 4.41
C PHE A 470 20.66 4.53 2.91
N VAL A 471 21.74 4.29 2.16
CA VAL A 471 21.66 3.82 0.78
C VAL A 471 21.80 2.30 0.81
N VAL A 472 20.78 1.59 0.34
CA VAL A 472 20.68 0.13 0.40
C VAL A 472 20.34 -0.42 -0.98
N PRO A 473 20.97 -1.51 -1.46
CA PRO A 473 20.47 -2.18 -2.66
C PRO A 473 19.04 -2.65 -2.43
N SER A 474 18.12 -2.46 -3.39
CA SER A 474 16.71 -2.87 -3.27
C SER A 474 16.56 -4.35 -2.87
N ARG A 475 17.51 -5.20 -3.31
CA ARG A 475 17.57 -6.62 -2.95
C ARG A 475 17.78 -6.86 -1.46
N GLY A 476 18.50 -5.94 -0.80
CA GLY A 476 18.70 -5.94 0.65
C GLY A 476 17.43 -5.57 1.41
N LEU A 477 16.43 -4.94 0.79
CA LEU A 477 15.16 -4.57 1.42
C LEU A 477 14.08 -5.66 1.29
N ILE A 478 14.30 -6.70 0.47
CA ILE A 478 13.38 -7.85 0.38
C ILE A 478 13.28 -8.53 1.76
N GLY A 479 12.06 -8.63 2.27
CA GLY A 479 11.77 -9.12 3.62
C GLY A 479 12.40 -8.36 4.78
N PHE A 480 12.92 -7.15 4.55
CA PHE A 480 13.43 -6.28 5.61
C PHE A 480 12.33 -5.90 6.60
N ARG A 481 11.12 -5.67 6.09
CA ARG A 481 10.04 -5.05 6.86
C ARG A 481 9.54 -5.91 8.02
N THR A 482 9.35 -7.21 7.78
CA THR A 482 8.93 -8.15 8.82
C THR A 482 9.96 -8.26 9.95
N GLU A 483 11.25 -8.32 9.60
CA GLU A 483 12.34 -8.37 10.56
C GLU A 483 12.52 -7.04 11.31
N PHE A 484 12.41 -5.93 10.59
CA PHE A 484 12.47 -4.58 11.15
C PHE A 484 11.39 -4.36 12.20
N LEU A 485 10.11 -4.62 11.86
CA LEU A 485 9.00 -4.48 12.79
C LEU A 485 9.17 -5.41 14.01
N THR A 486 9.72 -6.61 13.82
CA THR A 486 10.00 -7.52 14.94
C THR A 486 11.08 -6.95 15.87
N ASN A 487 12.17 -6.44 15.30
CA ASN A 487 13.31 -5.89 16.06
C ASN A 487 12.97 -4.57 16.76
N THR A 488 12.07 -3.75 16.18
CA THR A 488 11.59 -2.50 16.77
C THR A 488 10.30 -2.67 17.54
N ARG A 489 9.81 -3.89 17.76
CA ARG A 489 8.51 -4.17 18.41
C ARG A 489 7.33 -3.37 17.82
N GLY A 490 7.39 -3.10 16.51
CA GLY A 490 6.38 -2.35 15.76
C GLY A 490 6.44 -0.83 15.89
N THR A 491 7.36 -0.25 16.68
CA THR A 491 7.44 1.21 16.87
C THR A 491 8.20 1.91 15.75
N GLY A 492 9.12 1.22 15.08
CA GLY A 492 9.95 1.79 14.03
C GLY A 492 9.20 2.13 12.75
N ILE A 493 9.66 3.17 12.07
CA ILE A 493 9.18 3.58 10.74
C ILE A 493 10.35 3.42 9.79
N ALA A 494 10.08 2.78 8.66
CA ALA A 494 11.02 2.72 7.58
C ALA A 494 10.29 3.06 6.28
N HIS A 495 10.94 3.87 5.47
CA HIS A 495 10.47 4.30 4.17
C HIS A 495 11.67 4.31 3.24
N SER A 496 11.50 3.80 2.03
CA SER A 496 12.50 3.89 0.99
C SER A 496 11.98 4.61 -0.24
N ILE A 497 12.85 5.41 -0.85
CA ILE A 497 12.65 5.98 -2.19
C ILE A 497 13.75 5.47 -3.10
N HIS A 498 13.44 5.35 -4.39
CA HIS A 498 14.44 5.04 -5.40
C HIS A 498 15.49 6.16 -5.45
N GLU A 499 16.76 5.79 -5.31
CA GLU A 499 17.90 6.74 -5.36
C GLU A 499 18.60 6.67 -6.73
N GLY A 500 18.66 5.47 -7.32
CA GLY A 500 19.32 5.27 -8.60
C GLY A 500 19.79 3.83 -8.80
N HIS A 501 20.86 3.66 -9.58
CA HIS A 501 21.48 2.36 -9.83
C HIS A 501 22.96 2.44 -9.51
N GLU A 502 23.47 1.47 -8.75
CA GLU A 502 24.88 1.35 -8.41
C GLU A 502 25.43 -0.02 -8.87
N PRO A 503 26.76 -0.18 -9.03
CA PRO A 503 27.35 -1.46 -9.37
C PRO A 503 26.95 -2.58 -8.39
N TRP A 504 26.80 -3.80 -8.90
CA TRP A 504 26.38 -4.97 -8.11
C TRP A 504 27.14 -5.13 -6.78
N PHE A 505 26.40 -5.21 -5.66
CA PHE A 505 26.91 -5.27 -4.28
C PHE A 505 27.39 -6.66 -3.86
N GLY A 506 27.33 -7.65 -4.76
CA GLY A 506 27.71 -9.03 -4.51
C GLY A 506 26.56 -9.89 -3.98
N THR A 507 26.89 -11.11 -3.56
CA THR A 507 25.90 -12.08 -3.08
C THR A 507 25.34 -11.68 -1.70
N LEU A 508 24.02 -11.58 -1.58
CA LEU A 508 23.30 -11.41 -0.31
C LEU A 508 22.71 -12.76 0.09
N GLN A 509 23.01 -13.23 1.30
CA GLN A 509 22.30 -14.39 1.86
C GLN A 509 21.06 -13.88 2.58
N THR A 510 19.88 -14.19 2.03
CA THR A 510 18.59 -13.77 2.61
C THR A 510 18.11 -14.71 3.71
N ARG A 511 18.52 -15.98 3.70
CA ARG A 511 18.11 -17.00 4.69
C ARG A 511 19.19 -18.05 4.92
N ASN A 512 19.51 -18.28 6.20
CA ASN A 512 20.50 -19.28 6.62
C ASN A 512 19.93 -20.71 6.68
N ASN A 513 18.62 -20.87 6.81
CA ASN A 513 17.93 -22.14 7.03
C ASN A 513 17.48 -22.81 5.72
N GLY A 514 17.41 -24.14 5.67
CA GLY A 514 16.89 -24.93 4.56
C GLY A 514 15.40 -25.18 4.67
N SER A 515 14.82 -25.81 3.65
CA SER A 515 13.39 -26.15 3.60
C SER A 515 13.17 -27.64 3.94
N LEU A 516 12.14 -27.94 4.73
CA LEU A 516 11.62 -29.30 4.88
C LEU A 516 10.63 -29.56 3.73
N VAL A 517 10.96 -30.50 2.85
CA VAL A 517 10.22 -30.73 1.60
C VAL A 517 9.50 -32.08 1.66
N ALA A 518 8.22 -32.13 1.37
CA ALA A 518 7.47 -33.38 1.30
C ALA A 518 7.97 -34.26 0.15
N ASP A 519 8.24 -35.53 0.43
CA ASP A 519 8.74 -36.51 -0.54
C ASP A 519 7.63 -37.21 -1.36
N ARG A 520 6.36 -37.05 -0.97
CA ARG A 520 5.19 -37.72 -1.58
C ARG A 520 3.90 -37.00 -1.25
N ALA A 521 2.81 -37.43 -1.89
CA ALA A 521 1.46 -36.96 -1.60
C ALA A 521 0.76 -37.76 -0.49
N GLY A 522 -0.10 -37.07 0.27
CA GLY A 522 -0.96 -37.64 1.30
C GLY A 522 -1.32 -36.65 2.41
N ALA A 523 -2.12 -37.08 3.38
CA ALA A 523 -2.46 -36.27 4.54
C ALA A 523 -1.33 -36.25 5.58
N VAL A 524 -1.03 -35.07 6.13
CA VAL A 524 -0.08 -34.88 7.22
C VAL A 524 -0.54 -35.64 8.46
N THR A 525 0.34 -36.45 9.05
CA THR A 525 0.01 -37.22 10.26
C THR A 525 0.64 -36.60 11.50
N ALA A 526 -0.12 -36.58 12.60
CA ALA A 526 0.37 -36.18 13.92
C ALA A 526 1.68 -36.92 14.30
N PHE A 527 1.74 -38.22 14.01
CA PHE A 527 2.91 -39.07 14.30
C PHE A 527 4.18 -38.63 13.56
N ALA A 528 4.07 -38.23 12.29
CA ALA A 528 5.22 -37.73 11.55
C ALA A 528 5.66 -36.36 12.07
N MET A 529 4.70 -35.48 12.41
CA MET A 529 4.98 -34.14 12.94
C MET A 529 5.79 -34.17 14.23
N THR A 530 5.46 -35.07 15.17
CA THR A 530 6.19 -35.21 16.44
C THR A 530 7.68 -35.47 16.25
N ASN A 531 8.05 -36.26 15.23
CA ASN A 531 9.46 -36.55 14.95
C ASN A 531 10.14 -35.45 14.12
N LEU A 532 9.37 -34.71 13.32
CA LEU A 532 9.90 -33.68 12.42
C LEU A 532 10.06 -32.32 13.11
N GLN A 533 9.27 -32.03 14.15
CA GLN A 533 9.38 -30.78 14.91
C GLN A 533 10.72 -30.65 15.67
N GLU A 534 11.42 -31.76 15.93
CA GLU A 534 12.80 -31.72 16.47
C GLU A 534 13.83 -31.24 15.44
N ARG A 535 13.51 -31.36 14.15
CA ARG A 535 14.42 -31.01 13.04
C ARG A 535 14.17 -29.61 12.50
N GLY A 536 13.08 -28.97 12.88
CA GLY A 536 12.68 -27.69 12.34
C GLY A 536 11.27 -27.26 12.74
N VAL A 537 10.85 -26.10 12.22
CA VAL A 537 9.54 -25.52 12.48
C VAL A 537 8.58 -25.91 11.35
N LEU A 538 7.45 -26.52 11.69
CA LEU A 538 6.46 -26.97 10.70
C LEU A 538 5.49 -25.84 10.30
N PHE A 539 4.98 -25.89 9.08
CA PHE A 539 4.00 -24.92 8.53
C PHE A 539 2.59 -25.50 8.35
N THR A 540 2.49 -26.82 8.24
CA THR A 540 1.23 -27.54 7.93
C THR A 540 0.61 -28.16 9.18
N ASP A 541 -0.73 -28.14 9.27
CA ASP A 541 -1.49 -28.80 10.34
C ASP A 541 -1.65 -30.30 10.09
N PRO A 542 -1.92 -31.10 11.14
CA PRO A 542 -2.41 -32.47 10.98
C PRO A 542 -3.63 -32.52 10.04
N GLY A 543 -3.63 -33.48 9.12
CA GLY A 543 -4.69 -33.65 8.12
C GLY A 543 -4.56 -32.77 6.87
N THR A 544 -3.60 -31.83 6.83
CA THR A 544 -3.33 -31.04 5.61
C THR A 544 -2.88 -31.96 4.49
N GLU A 545 -3.44 -31.81 3.30
CA GLU A 545 -3.04 -32.56 2.11
C GLU A 545 -1.79 -31.96 1.49
N VAL A 546 -0.73 -32.77 1.38
CA VAL A 546 0.55 -32.38 0.80
C VAL A 546 0.85 -33.18 -0.47
N TYR A 547 1.85 -32.74 -1.23
CA TYR A 547 2.34 -33.40 -2.43
C TYR A 547 3.87 -33.30 -2.52
N GLU A 548 4.48 -34.14 -3.37
CA GLU A 548 5.93 -34.13 -3.56
C GLU A 548 6.42 -32.73 -3.98
N GLY A 549 7.47 -32.24 -3.32
CA GLY A 549 8.02 -30.91 -3.58
C GLY A 549 7.33 -29.77 -2.83
N MET A 550 6.22 -30.01 -2.13
CA MET A 550 5.60 -29.03 -1.23
C MET A 550 6.47 -28.81 0.01
N ILE A 551 6.68 -27.56 0.42
CA ILE A 551 7.43 -27.21 1.62
C ILE A 551 6.50 -27.26 2.82
N VAL A 552 6.88 -28.03 3.83
CA VAL A 552 6.07 -28.33 5.01
C VAL A 552 6.67 -27.77 6.29
N GLY A 553 7.85 -27.15 6.20
CA GLY A 553 8.51 -26.48 7.32
C GLY A 553 9.86 -25.88 6.97
N GLU A 554 10.46 -25.23 7.96
CA GLU A 554 11.81 -24.68 7.95
C GLU A 554 12.76 -25.62 8.68
N ASN A 555 13.87 -25.99 8.05
CA ASN A 555 14.90 -26.83 8.65
C ASN A 555 15.75 -26.01 9.63
N SER A 556 16.14 -26.61 10.75
CA SER A 556 17.12 -26.04 11.69
C SER A 556 18.52 -25.87 11.10
N ARG A 557 18.83 -26.60 10.02
CA ARG A 557 20.08 -26.52 9.26
C ARG A 557 19.90 -25.78 7.94
N SER A 558 20.99 -25.45 7.26
CA SER A 558 20.99 -24.66 6.02
C SER A 558 20.59 -25.42 4.76
N ASP A 559 20.74 -26.75 4.78
CA ASP A 559 20.41 -27.66 3.70
C ASP A 559 18.93 -28.02 3.67
N ASP A 560 18.39 -28.22 2.48
CA ASP A 560 17.03 -28.72 2.33
C ASP A 560 16.97 -30.21 2.68
N MET A 561 15.87 -30.63 3.31
CA MET A 561 15.67 -32.01 3.73
C MET A 561 14.33 -32.52 3.22
N ASP A 562 14.37 -33.56 2.39
CA ASP A 562 13.16 -34.29 2.01
C ASP A 562 12.66 -35.17 3.16
N VAL A 563 11.37 -35.06 3.47
CA VAL A 563 10.72 -35.69 4.61
C VAL A 563 9.42 -36.36 4.21
N ASN A 564 9.16 -37.53 4.81
CA ASN A 564 7.87 -38.19 4.72
C ASN A 564 6.99 -37.75 5.88
N ILE A 565 6.22 -36.68 5.66
CA ILE A 565 5.28 -36.11 6.65
C ILE A 565 3.92 -36.83 6.71
N THR A 566 3.70 -37.81 5.83
CA THR A 566 2.43 -38.57 5.75
C THR A 566 2.54 -39.94 6.43
N LYS A 567 3.61 -40.18 7.20
CA LYS A 567 3.94 -41.48 7.77
C LYS A 567 2.99 -41.83 8.92
N GLU A 568 2.26 -42.92 8.80
CA GLU A 568 1.40 -43.41 9.87
C GLU A 568 2.19 -44.16 10.95
N LYS A 569 1.66 -44.17 12.19
CA LYS A 569 2.20 -44.95 13.30
C LYS A 569 2.02 -46.44 12.98
N LYS A 570 3.11 -47.20 12.89
CA LYS A 570 3.02 -48.67 12.75
C LYS A 570 2.41 -49.25 14.02
N LEU A 571 1.27 -49.92 13.89
CA LEU A 571 0.66 -50.69 14.97
C LEU A 571 1.53 -51.93 15.25
N THR A 572 2.43 -51.83 16.23
CA THR A 572 3.05 -53.02 16.82
C THR A 572 2.10 -53.60 17.85
N ASN A 573 1.77 -54.89 17.74
CA ASN A 573 0.87 -55.64 18.63
C ASN A 573 1.41 -55.80 20.08
N MET A 574 2.23 -54.88 20.57
CA MET A 574 2.72 -54.86 21.95
C MET A 574 1.97 -53.77 22.72
N ARG A 575 0.98 -54.19 23.51
CA ARG A 575 0.40 -53.38 24.58
C ARG A 575 1.47 -53.17 25.66
N SER A 576 2.22 -52.08 25.59
CA SER A 576 2.97 -51.57 26.75
C SER A 576 2.12 -50.49 27.43
N SER A 577 1.60 -50.80 28.61
CA SER A 577 0.79 -49.94 29.48
C SER A 577 1.58 -48.78 30.12
N SER A 578 2.61 -48.26 29.45
CA SER A 578 3.52 -47.22 29.97
C SER A 578 4.18 -46.35 28.88
N ALA A 579 3.61 -46.28 27.66
CA ALA A 579 4.24 -45.60 26.51
C ALA A 579 3.36 -44.55 25.80
N ASP A 580 2.36 -43.98 26.49
CA ASP A 580 1.64 -42.81 25.99
C ASP A 580 2.15 -41.54 26.71
N SER A 581 3.43 -41.21 26.50
CA SER A 581 3.81 -39.80 26.57
C SER A 581 3.13 -39.12 25.39
N PHE A 582 2.03 -38.41 25.65
CA PHE A 582 1.46 -37.50 24.67
C PHE A 582 2.48 -36.39 24.43
N GLU A 583 3.44 -36.63 23.54
CA GLU A 583 4.32 -35.58 23.04
C GLU A 583 3.44 -34.58 22.31
N ALA A 584 3.32 -33.40 22.92
CA ALA A 584 2.51 -32.32 22.38
C ALA A 584 3.12 -31.84 21.06
N ILE A 585 2.28 -31.77 20.03
CA ILE A 585 2.67 -31.19 18.74
C ILE A 585 2.75 -29.69 18.93
N VAL A 586 3.89 -29.11 18.56
CA VAL A 586 4.04 -27.65 18.56
C VAL A 586 3.13 -27.09 17.46
N PRO A 587 2.27 -26.09 17.74
CA PRO A 587 1.43 -25.46 16.74
C PRO A 587 2.26 -24.98 15.54
N PRO A 588 1.91 -25.36 14.29
CA PRO A 588 2.64 -24.95 13.11
C PRO A 588 2.66 -23.43 12.93
N ARG A 589 3.78 -22.89 12.44
CA ARG A 589 3.88 -21.47 12.08
C ARG A 589 3.15 -21.23 10.77
N LYS A 590 2.06 -20.45 10.83
CA LYS A 590 1.32 -20.01 9.64
C LYS A 590 1.99 -18.80 9.03
N LEU A 591 2.41 -18.92 7.78
CA LEU A 591 3.00 -17.83 7.03
C LEU A 591 1.92 -17.08 6.26
N SER A 592 1.94 -15.75 6.31
CA SER A 592 1.17 -14.90 5.39
C SER A 592 1.71 -15.02 3.96
N LEU A 593 1.03 -14.38 3.00
CA LEU A 593 1.55 -14.27 1.63
C LEU A 593 2.90 -13.54 1.60
N GLU A 594 3.02 -12.42 2.32
CA GLU A 594 4.28 -11.68 2.37
C GLU A 594 5.39 -12.53 2.98
N GLN A 595 5.14 -13.14 4.15
CA GLN A 595 6.13 -14.01 4.81
C GLN A 595 6.51 -15.23 3.94
N SER A 596 5.59 -15.70 3.10
CA SER A 596 5.87 -16.80 2.16
C SER A 596 6.77 -16.36 1.00
N LEU A 597 6.57 -15.13 0.48
CA LEU A 597 7.43 -14.54 -0.55
C LEU A 597 8.84 -14.24 0.00
N GLU A 598 8.92 -13.71 1.22
CA GLU A 598 10.18 -13.49 1.94
C GLU A 598 10.95 -14.80 2.19
N PHE A 599 10.23 -15.86 2.54
CA PHE A 599 10.83 -17.17 2.80
C PHE A 599 11.40 -17.82 1.52
N CYS A 600 10.83 -17.51 0.34
CA CYS A 600 11.07 -18.22 -0.91
C CYS A 600 12.51 -18.10 -1.42
N ARG A 601 13.12 -19.24 -1.80
CA ARG A 601 14.43 -19.30 -2.51
C ARG A 601 14.27 -19.32 -4.03
N ASP A 602 15.39 -19.19 -4.75
CA ASP A 602 15.41 -19.15 -6.23
C ASP A 602 14.86 -20.44 -6.89
N ASP A 603 14.95 -21.58 -6.20
CA ASP A 603 14.41 -22.86 -6.64
C ASP A 603 13.00 -23.17 -6.07
N GLU A 604 12.38 -22.17 -5.44
CA GLU A 604 11.08 -22.24 -4.78
C GLU A 604 10.09 -21.26 -5.42
N CYS A 605 8.82 -21.47 -5.13
CA CYS A 605 7.73 -20.56 -5.49
C CYS A 605 6.58 -20.69 -4.51
N VAL A 606 5.78 -19.63 -4.41
CA VAL A 606 4.59 -19.57 -3.59
C VAL A 606 3.39 -19.95 -4.44
N GLU A 607 2.70 -21.03 -4.09
CA GLU A 607 1.42 -21.41 -4.65
C GLU A 607 0.32 -20.68 -3.91
N VAL A 608 -0.46 -19.88 -4.63
CA VAL A 608 -1.54 -19.05 -4.10
C VAL A 608 -2.87 -19.56 -4.63
N THR A 609 -3.81 -19.84 -3.73
CA THR A 609 -5.19 -20.21 -4.04
C THR A 609 -6.14 -19.42 -3.14
N PRO A 610 -7.43 -19.28 -3.49
CA PRO A 610 -8.39 -18.53 -2.66
C PRO A 610 -8.41 -18.98 -1.20
N GLU A 611 -8.20 -20.28 -0.97
CA GLU A 611 -8.30 -20.90 0.35
C GLU A 611 -6.96 -21.09 1.06
N ALA A 612 -5.83 -21.05 0.34
CA ALA A 612 -4.53 -21.39 0.92
C ALA A 612 -3.35 -20.74 0.18
N VAL A 613 -2.34 -20.38 0.96
CA VAL A 613 -1.00 -20.01 0.50
C VAL A 613 -0.05 -21.12 0.92
N ARG A 614 0.73 -21.65 -0.02
CA ARG A 614 1.69 -22.74 0.17
C ARG A 614 3.01 -22.38 -0.46
N ILE A 615 4.09 -22.96 0.03
CA ILE A 615 5.41 -22.83 -0.59
C ILE A 615 5.78 -24.19 -1.17
N ARG A 616 6.40 -24.22 -2.35
CA ARG A 616 6.83 -25.45 -3.01
C ARG A 616 8.12 -25.21 -3.79
N LYS A 617 8.80 -26.31 -4.14
CA LYS A 617 9.88 -26.28 -5.12
C LYS A 617 9.31 -26.02 -6.51
N VAL A 618 10.08 -25.32 -7.36
CA VAL A 618 9.73 -25.13 -8.78
C VAL A 618 9.74 -26.49 -9.48
N VAL A 619 10.80 -27.28 -9.26
CA VAL A 619 10.90 -28.69 -9.68
C VAL A 619 10.47 -29.58 -8.52
N LEU A 620 9.34 -30.29 -8.69
CA LEU A 620 8.77 -31.10 -7.62
C LEU A 620 9.60 -32.37 -7.35
N ASP A 621 9.96 -33.09 -8.42
CA ASP A 621 10.64 -34.39 -8.34
C ASP A 621 12.00 -34.28 -7.64
N GLN A 622 12.18 -35.10 -6.60
CA GLN A 622 13.39 -35.11 -5.79
C GLN A 622 14.66 -35.47 -6.61
N LYS A 623 14.56 -36.42 -7.53
CA LYS A 623 15.72 -36.92 -8.29
C LYS A 623 16.16 -35.87 -9.31
N GLU A 624 15.22 -35.18 -9.92
CA GLU A 624 15.50 -34.09 -10.85
C GLU A 624 16.16 -32.91 -10.13
N ARG A 625 15.66 -32.51 -8.96
CA ARG A 625 16.32 -31.50 -8.10
C ARG A 625 17.77 -31.89 -7.77
N GLY A 626 18.00 -33.15 -7.37
CA GLY A 626 19.34 -33.66 -7.08
C GLY A 626 20.29 -33.60 -8.29
N ARG A 627 19.79 -33.90 -9.49
CA ARG A 627 20.56 -33.79 -10.74
C ARG A 627 20.92 -32.34 -11.06
N THR A 628 19.97 -31.41 -10.93
CA THR A 628 20.20 -29.98 -11.18
C THR A 628 21.21 -29.39 -10.20
N ALA A 629 21.07 -29.70 -8.90
CA ALA A 629 22.01 -29.26 -7.87
C ALA A 629 23.43 -29.83 -8.11
N SER A 630 23.55 -31.08 -8.58
CA SER A 630 24.85 -31.66 -8.92
C SER A 630 25.50 -30.99 -10.13
N ARG A 631 24.72 -30.57 -11.13
CA ARG A 631 25.23 -29.84 -12.30
C ARG A 631 25.74 -28.45 -11.93
N ALA A 632 24.99 -27.73 -11.09
CA ALA A 632 25.35 -26.39 -10.63
C ALA A 632 26.62 -26.36 -9.75
N LYS A 633 26.96 -27.47 -9.07
CA LYS A 633 28.23 -27.61 -8.33
C LYS A 633 29.46 -27.88 -9.23
N HIS A 634 29.24 -28.17 -10.50
CA HIS A 634 30.29 -28.54 -11.46
C HIS A 634 30.42 -27.54 -12.63
N SER A 635 29.52 -26.55 -12.69
CA SER A 635 29.65 -25.31 -13.47
C SER A 635 30.28 -24.24 -12.60
#